data_AF-F5CIN9-F1
#
_entry.id   AF-F5CIN9-F1
#
_cell.length_a   1.000
_cell.length_b   1.000
_cell.length_c   1.000
_cell.angle_alpha   90.00
_cell.angle_beta   90.00
_cell.angle_gamma   90.00
#
_symmetry.space_group_name_H-M   'P 1'
#
loop_
_entity.id
_entity.type
_entity.pdbx_description
1 polymer ?
#
loop_
_entity_poly.entity_id
_entity_poly.type
_entity_poly.pdbx_seq_one_letter_code
_entity_poly.pdbx_strand_id
1 'polypeptide(L)' 'RFGSYCPTTCGISDFLSNYQTGVDKDLQNLEGILRQIENNTSESRELVKAIQMSYRSDGPGKPSGIDSATKNSKKML' A
#
# COMPACT_ATOMS: atom_id res chain seq x y z
N ARG A 1 57.61 6.40 25.81
CA ARG A 1 56.70 5.40 25.19
C ARG A 1 55.49 6.17 24.64
N PHE A 2 54.99 5.85 23.44
CA PHE A 2 54.09 6.70 22.63
C PHE A 2 52.59 6.72 23.01
N GLY A 3 52.20 6.19 24.18
CA GLY A 3 50.80 6.19 24.61
C GLY A 3 49.91 5.22 23.82
N SER A 4 48.61 5.52 23.80
CA SER A 4 47.56 4.72 23.15
C SER A 4 47.46 5.05 21.67
N TYR A 5 47.30 4.03 20.83
CA TYR A 5 47.12 4.21 19.40
C TYR A 5 45.64 4.33 19.06
N CYS A 6 45.28 5.41 18.37
CA CYS A 6 43.95 5.63 17.82
C CYS A 6 43.98 5.42 16.29
N PRO A 7 42.82 5.10 15.68
CA PRO A 7 42.70 5.07 14.23
C PRO A 7 43.09 6.40 13.60
N THR A 8 43.62 6.34 12.38
CA THR A 8 43.89 7.55 11.60
C THR A 8 42.58 8.17 11.14
N THR A 9 42.59 9.49 10.92
CA THR A 9 41.46 10.20 10.33
C THR A 9 41.10 9.65 8.94
N CYS A 10 42.09 9.18 8.17
CA CYS A 10 41.84 8.49 6.90
C CYS A 10 41.01 7.22 7.10
N GLY A 11 41.34 6.38 8.09
CA GLY A 11 40.58 5.17 8.38
C GLY A 11 39.14 5.45 8.82
N ILE A 12 38.91 6.55 9.55
CA ILE A 12 37.56 6.99 9.93
C ILE A 12 36.80 7.50 8.70
N SER A 13 37.45 8.28 7.82
CA SER A 13 36.83 8.80 6.60
C SER A 13 36.42 7.69 5.64
N ASP A 14 37.27 6.69 5.45
CA ASP A 14 36.99 5.53 4.60
C ASP A 14 35.83 4.72 5.16
N PHE A 15 35.82 4.46 6.47
CA PHE A 15 34.70 3.80 7.13
C PHE A 15 33.40 4.59 6.96
N LEU A 16 33.43 5.90 7.23
CA LEU A 16 32.25 6.75 7.15
C LEU A 16 31.68 6.79 5.73
N SER A 17 32.52 6.91 4.71
CA SER A 17 32.08 6.97 3.31
C SER A 17 31.38 5.67 2.89
N ASN A 18 31.94 4.52 3.29
CA ASN A 18 31.36 3.22 3.02
C ASN A 18 30.04 3.01 3.78
N TYR A 19 30.03 3.31 5.08
CA TYR A 19 28.86 3.17 5.93
C TYR A 19 27.72 4.09 5.47
N GLN A 20 28.01 5.37 5.26
CA GLN A 20 27.02 6.35 4.81
C GLN A 20 26.41 5.93 3.48
N THR A 21 27.23 5.55 2.50
CA THR A 21 26.73 5.15 1.18
C THR A 21 25.90 3.87 1.26
N GLY A 22 26.28 2.91 2.10
CA GLY A 22 25.52 1.69 2.31
C GLY A 22 24.15 1.97 2.92
N VAL A 23 24.13 2.71 4.03
CA VAL A 23 22.89 3.08 4.74
C VAL A 23 21.99 3.95 3.87
N ASP A 24 22.54 4.90 3.12
CA ASP A 24 21.76 5.75 2.21
C ASP A 24 21.05 4.93 1.13
N LYS A 25 21.74 3.94 0.54
CA LYS A 25 21.12 3.01 -0.43
C LYS A 25 20.01 2.18 0.20
N ASP A 26 20.23 1.67 1.40
CA ASP A 26 19.22 0.88 2.12
C ASP A 26 17.98 1.72 2.43
N LEU A 27 18.17 2.98 2.85
CA LEU A 27 17.08 3.92 3.11
C LEU A 27 16.30 4.26 1.83
N GLN A 28 17.00 4.52 0.71
CA GLN A 28 16.34 4.76 -0.59
C GLN A 28 15.52 3.55 -1.05
N ASN A 29 16.01 2.33 -0.82
CA ASN A 29 15.27 1.12 -1.14
C ASN A 29 13.99 1.00 -0.30
N LEU A 30 14.09 1.24 1.02
CA LEU A 30 12.93 1.25 1.91
C LEU A 30 11.92 2.35 1.52
N GLU A 31 12.39 3.54 1.17
CA GLU A 31 11.54 4.61 0.69
C GLU A 31 10.81 4.23 -0.61
N GLY A 32 11.50 3.57 -1.54
CA GLY A 32 10.90 3.06 -2.77
C GLY A 32 9.77 2.05 -2.50
N ILE A 33 9.99 1.11 -1.58
CA ILE A 33 8.98 0.13 -1.16
C ILE A 33 7.78 0.84 -0.50
N LEU A 34 8.03 1.80 0.38
CA LEU A 34 6.97 2.56 1.06
C LEU A 34 6.11 3.34 0.07
N ARG A 35 6.71 3.98 -0.94
CA ARG A 35 5.97 4.67 -2.01
C ARG A 35 5.10 3.72 -2.81
N GLN A 36 5.58 2.51 -3.10
CA GLN A 36 4.79 1.49 -3.79
C GLN A 36 3.58 1.05 -2.94
N ILE A 37 3.80 0.82 -1.65
CA ILE A 37 2.72 0.46 -0.70
C ILE A 37 1.69 1.59 -0.61
N GLU A 38 2.14 2.85 -0.55
CA GLU A 38 1.28 4.02 -0.50
C GLU A 38 0.39 4.11 -1.75
N ASN A 39 0.98 3.98 -2.95
CA ASN A 39 0.24 4.02 -4.21
C ASN A 39 -0.84 2.91 -4.27
N ASN A 40 -0.46 1.67 -3.97
CA ASN A 40 -1.38 0.54 -3.99
C ASN A 40 -2.52 0.70 -2.95
N THR A 41 -2.20 1.24 -1.78
CA THR A 41 -3.19 1.47 -0.72
C THR A 41 -4.13 2.62 -1.09
N SER A 42 -3.62 3.68 -1.70
CA SER A 42 -4.42 4.80 -2.20
C SER A 42 -5.37 4.33 -3.30
N GLU A 43 -4.87 3.57 -4.28
CA GLU A 43 -5.68 2.98 -5.35
C GLU A 43 -6.80 2.10 -4.77
N SER A 44 -6.46 1.18 -3.86
CA SER A 44 -7.44 0.29 -3.22
C SER A 44 -8.55 1.06 -2.50
N ARG A 45 -8.21 2.16 -1.81
CA ARG A 45 -9.20 3.01 -1.13
C ARG A 45 -10.17 3.67 -2.11
N GLU A 46 -9.66 4.18 -3.23
CA GLU A 46 -10.51 4.79 -4.25
C GLU A 46 -11.42 3.76 -4.95
N LEU A 47 -10.91 2.55 -5.22
CA LEU A 47 -11.73 1.46 -5.75
C LEU A 47 -12.86 1.07 -4.80
N VAL A 48 -12.58 0.94 -3.50
CA VAL A 48 -13.62 0.65 -2.50
C VAL A 48 -14.67 1.75 -2.46
N LYS A 49 -14.28 3.03 -2.53
CA LYS A 49 -15.24 4.14 -2.61
C LYS A 49 -16.11 4.05 -3.86
N ALA A 50 -15.51 3.75 -5.02
CA ALA A 50 -16.25 3.60 -6.27
C ALA A 50 -17.30 2.48 -6.19
N ILE A 51 -16.92 1.31 -5.64
CA ILE A 51 -17.82 0.18 -5.42
C ILE A 51 -18.97 0.55 -4.46
N GLN A 52 -18.65 1.26 -3.37
CA GLN A 52 -19.67 1.71 -2.41
C GLN A 52 -20.65 2.71 -3.03
N MET A 53 -20.16 3.62 -3.87
CA MET A 53 -21.01 4.57 -4.58
C MET A 53 -21.93 3.84 -5.55
N SER A 54 -21.41 2.94 -6.39
CA SER A 54 -22.22 2.18 -7.35
C SER A 54 -23.25 1.30 -6.66
N TYR A 55 -22.87 0.61 -5.58
CA TYR A 55 -23.78 -0.24 -4.81
C TYR A 55 -24.86 0.56 -4.06
N ARG A 56 -24.53 1.74 -3.50
CA ARG A 56 -25.53 2.59 -2.83
C ARG A 56 -26.54 3.20 -3.80
N SER A 57 -26.17 3.47 -5.05
CA SER A 57 -27.13 3.87 -6.09
C SER A 57 -28.15 2.78 -6.45
N ASP A 58 -27.86 1.50 -6.16
CA ASP A 58 -28.79 0.40 -6.37
C ASP A 58 -29.75 0.15 -5.19
N GLY A 59 -29.55 0.83 -4.04
CA GLY A 59 -30.39 0.71 -2.83
C GLY A 59 -30.56 -0.74 -2.33
N PRO A 60 -31.36 -0.99 -1.27
CA PRO A 60 -31.98 -2.31 -1.12
C PRO A 60 -32.88 -2.47 -2.35
N GLY A 61 -32.37 -3.18 -3.36
CA GLY A 61 -33.02 -3.31 -4.66
C GLY A 61 -34.50 -3.55 -4.47
N LYS A 62 -35.33 -2.72 -5.14
CA LYS A 62 -36.73 -3.05 -5.39
C LYS A 62 -36.80 -4.54 -5.73
N PRO A 63 -37.78 -5.30 -5.20
CA PRO A 63 -37.86 -6.75 -5.42
C PRO A 63 -37.62 -6.99 -6.89
N SER A 64 -36.58 -7.77 -7.19
CA SER A 64 -36.03 -7.83 -8.52
C SER A 64 -37.15 -8.13 -9.52
N GLY A 65 -37.04 -7.68 -10.76
CA GLY A 65 -38.00 -8.09 -11.80
C GLY A 65 -38.17 -9.61 -11.84
N ILE A 66 -37.12 -10.33 -11.43
CA ILE A 66 -37.08 -11.78 -11.19
C ILE A 66 -37.97 -12.19 -10.03
N ASP A 67 -37.88 -11.59 -8.83
CA ASP A 67 -38.77 -11.92 -7.70
C ASP A 67 -40.24 -11.71 -8.04
N SER A 68 -40.53 -10.63 -8.77
CA SER A 68 -41.88 -10.30 -9.24
C SER A 68 -42.38 -11.33 -10.26
N ALA A 69 -41.52 -11.70 -11.23
CA ALA A 69 -41.81 -12.73 -12.21
C ALA A 69 -41.96 -14.13 -11.58
N THR A 70 -41.13 -14.49 -10.61
CA THR A 70 -41.20 -15.75 -9.87
C THR A 70 -42.46 -15.83 -9.02
N LYS A 71 -42.85 -14.74 -8.35
CA LYS A 71 -44.12 -14.67 -7.60
C LYS A 71 -45.34 -14.82 -8.51
N ASN A 72 -45.31 -14.23 -9.70
CA ASN A 72 -46.38 -14.35 -10.68
C ASN A 72 -46.44 -15.75 -11.29
N SER A 73 -45.30 -16.35 -11.63
CA SER A 73 -45.19 -17.75 -12.08
C SER A 73 -45.78 -18.72 -11.06
N LYS A 74 -45.41 -18.60 -9.78
CA LYS A 74 -45.97 -19.43 -8.70
C LYS A 74 -47.48 -19.24 -8.49
N LYS A 75 -48.04 -18.11 -8.90
CA LYS A 75 -49.48 -17.81 -8.82
C LYS A 75 -50.30 -18.39 -9.97
N MET A 76 -49.64 -18.82 -11.06
CA MET A 76 -50.29 -19.42 -12.23
C MET A 76 -50.25 -20.96 -12.23
N LEU A 77 -49.65 -21.56 -11.20
CA LEU A 77 -49.80 -22.98 -10.85
C LEU A 77 -50.97 -23.13 -9.87
#